data_AF-A0A7J3D295-F1
#
_entry.id   AF-A0A7J3D295-F1
#
_cell.length_a   1.000
_cell.length_b   1.000
_cell.length_c   1.000
_cell.angle_alpha   90.00
_cell.angle_beta   90.00
_cell.angle_gamma   90.00
#
_symmetry.space_group_name_H-M   'P 1'
#
loop_
_entity.id
_entity.type
_entity.pdbx_description
1 polymer ?
#
loop_
_entity_poly.entity_id
_entity_poly.type
_entity_poly.pdbx_seq_one_letter_code
_entity_poly.pdbx_strand_id
1 'polypeptide(L)'
;DEFMCKDAEVVVVSIGASSGDAKEAANILRNEGIKAGVLRVRVIRPFPSEEVRDVLSRVKVVAVVDRNLSPGSGGILVSEVKNALYGLRSKPFVKGYILGLGGRDVTVEDYQAIFRKTLKSYEEGDDRADWVNLNLEVLDR
;
A
#
# COMPACT_ATOMS: atom_id res chain seq x y z
N ASP A 1 11.07 4.22 -6.84
CA ASP A 1 10.95 3.47 -8.11
C ASP A 1 9.47 3.39 -8.43
N GLU A 2 9.05 4.11 -9.46
CA GLU A 2 7.66 4.23 -9.86
C GLU A 2 7.36 3.24 -10.99
N PHE A 3 6.24 2.55 -10.88
CA PHE A 3 5.74 1.65 -11.91
C PHE A 3 4.30 2.00 -12.22
N MET A 4 4.06 2.56 -13.41
CA MET A 4 2.73 2.91 -13.91
C MET A 4 1.92 3.84 -12.97
N CYS A 5 2.57 4.83 -12.34
CA CYS A 5 1.91 5.74 -11.39
C CYS A 5 1.27 6.99 -12.02
N LYS A 6 1.67 7.38 -13.24
CA LYS A 6 1.29 8.69 -13.84
C LYS A 6 -0.21 8.90 -14.03
N ASP A 7 -0.93 7.84 -14.38
CA ASP A 7 -2.37 7.82 -14.62
C ASP A 7 -3.12 6.94 -13.60
N ALA A 8 -2.43 6.47 -12.56
CA ALA A 8 -2.99 5.50 -11.61
C ALA A 8 -4.09 6.13 -10.75
N GLU A 9 -5.21 5.42 -10.63
CA GLU A 9 -6.27 5.76 -9.67
C GLU A 9 -5.96 5.21 -8.27
N VAL A 10 -5.26 4.06 -8.23
CA VAL A 10 -4.81 3.40 -7.02
C VAL A 10 -3.33 3.05 -7.11
N VAL A 11 -2.56 3.39 -6.08
CA VAL A 11 -1.14 3.04 -5.97
C VAL A 11 -0.88 2.21 -4.73
N VAL A 12 -0.18 1.08 -4.89
CA VAL A 12 0.42 0.35 -3.79
C VAL A 12 1.82 0.88 -3.53
N VAL A 13 2.10 1.25 -2.29
CA VAL A 13 3.42 1.60 -1.79
C VAL A 13 3.98 0.39 -1.04
N SER A 14 5.15 -0.09 -1.44
CA SER A 14 5.80 -1.25 -0.81
C SER A 14 7.32 -1.11 -0.78
N ILE A 15 7.98 -2.00 -0.03
CA ILE A 15 9.43 -2.10 0.09
C ILE A 15 9.87 -3.55 -0.11
N GLY A 16 11.09 -3.74 -0.60
CA GLY A 16 11.73 -5.06 -0.68
C GLY A 16 11.34 -5.87 -1.92
N ALA A 17 11.48 -7.20 -1.81
CA ALA A 17 11.32 -8.13 -2.93
C ALA A 17 9.85 -8.28 -3.37
N SER A 18 8.90 -8.24 -2.44
CA SER A 18 7.47 -8.39 -2.73
C SER A 18 6.89 -7.26 -3.58
N SER A 19 7.65 -6.18 -3.82
CA SER A 19 7.30 -5.19 -4.84
C SER A 19 7.30 -5.76 -6.26
N GLY A 20 7.97 -6.90 -6.51
CA GLY A 20 7.87 -7.62 -7.78
C GLY A 20 6.44 -8.13 -8.01
N ASP A 21 5.89 -8.84 -7.02
CA ASP A 21 4.52 -9.37 -7.05
C ASP A 21 3.49 -8.24 -7.15
N ALA A 22 3.74 -7.11 -6.49
CA ALA A 22 2.90 -5.92 -6.59
C ALA A 22 2.86 -5.37 -8.04
N LYS A 23 4.01 -5.34 -8.74
CA LYS A 23 4.08 -4.86 -10.14
C LYS A 23 3.33 -5.81 -11.07
N GLU A 24 3.45 -7.12 -10.85
CA GLU A 24 2.71 -8.11 -11.63
C GLU A 24 1.20 -8.01 -11.38
N ALA A 25 0.78 -7.84 -10.12
CA ALA A 25 -0.61 -7.59 -9.79
C ALA A 25 -1.16 -6.32 -10.48
N ALA A 26 -0.36 -5.25 -10.52
CA ALA A 26 -0.73 -4.02 -11.21
C ALA A 26 -0.88 -4.22 -12.74
N ASN A 27 -0.02 -5.01 -13.38
CA ASN A 27 -0.16 -5.38 -14.79
C ASN A 27 -1.48 -6.12 -15.05
N ILE A 28 -1.78 -7.14 -14.24
CA ILE A 28 -3.01 -7.93 -14.36
C ILE A 28 -4.24 -7.03 -14.21
N LEU A 29 -4.28 -6.20 -13.18
CA LEU A 29 -5.39 -5.29 -12.92
C LEU A 29 -5.58 -4.23 -14.02
N ARG A 30 -4.49 -3.78 -14.65
CA ARG A 30 -4.61 -2.87 -15.80
C ARG A 30 -5.25 -3.53 -17.01
N ASN A 31 -4.99 -4.82 -17.25
CA ASN A 31 -5.69 -5.58 -18.28
C ASN A 31 -7.18 -5.75 -17.98
N GLU A 32 -7.57 -5.66 -16.70
CA GLU A 32 -8.96 -5.64 -16.24
C GLU A 32 -9.59 -4.23 -16.22
N GLY A 33 -8.84 -3.20 -16.64
CA GLY A 33 -9.32 -1.82 -16.72
C GLY A 33 -9.11 -0.98 -15.45
N ILE A 34 -8.52 -1.53 -14.38
CA ILE A 34 -8.18 -0.80 -13.16
C ILE A 34 -6.84 -0.10 -13.36
N LYS A 35 -6.79 1.22 -13.16
CA LYS A 35 -5.56 2.01 -13.31
C LYS A 35 -4.64 1.85 -12.10
N ALA A 36 -4.08 0.66 -11.93
CA ALA A 36 -3.19 0.31 -10.83
C ALA A 36 -1.75 0.81 -11.09
N GLY A 37 -1.09 1.28 -10.04
CA GLY A 37 0.34 1.62 -10.04
C GLY A 37 1.05 1.13 -8.79
N VAL A 38 2.38 1.11 -8.81
CA VAL A 38 3.22 0.68 -7.69
C VAL A 38 4.34 1.69 -7.46
N LEU A 39 4.45 2.17 -6.22
CA LEU A 39 5.59 2.95 -5.75
C LEU A 39 6.45 2.07 -4.84
N ARG A 40 7.58 1.61 -5.35
CA ARG A 40 8.57 0.90 -4.55
C ARG A 40 9.53 1.89 -3.89
N VAL A 41 9.48 1.95 -2.56
CA VAL A 41 10.46 2.68 -1.74
C VAL A 41 11.72 1.82 -1.64
N ARG A 42 12.88 2.42 -1.95
CA ARG A 42 14.18 1.73 -1.94
C ARG A 42 14.99 1.99 -0.66
N VAL A 43 14.79 3.14 -0.04
CA VAL A 43 15.53 3.60 1.14
C VAL A 43 14.52 4.09 2.16
N ILE A 44 14.55 3.52 3.36
CA ILE A 44 13.68 3.94 4.47
C ILE A 44 14.32 5.07 5.29
N ARG A 45 15.66 5.16 5.30
CA ARG A 45 16.43 6.18 6.00
C ARG A 45 17.67 6.61 5.17
N PRO A 46 17.82 7.90 4.84
CA PRO A 46 16.80 8.95 4.98
C PRO A 46 15.55 8.62 4.14
N PHE A 47 14.35 8.94 4.65
CA PHE A 47 13.10 8.68 3.93
C PHE A 47 12.92 9.72 2.80
N PRO A 48 12.63 9.29 1.55
CA PRO A 48 12.50 10.19 0.40
C PRO A 48 11.12 10.87 0.37
N SER A 49 10.87 11.76 1.34
CA SER A 49 9.56 12.40 1.55
C SER A 49 9.09 13.22 0.35
N GLU A 50 10.00 13.95 -0.30
CA GLU A 50 9.67 14.83 -1.43
C GLU A 50 9.23 14.01 -2.63
N GLU A 51 9.99 12.97 -2.98
CA GLU A 51 9.68 12.09 -4.10
C GLU A 51 8.40 11.28 -3.85
N VAL A 52 8.20 10.78 -2.63
CA VAL A 52 6.97 10.08 -2.25
C VAL A 52 5.76 11.02 -2.37
N ARG A 53 5.89 12.26 -1.90
CA ARG A 53 4.82 13.28 -2.01
C ARG A 53 4.54 13.63 -3.46
N ASP A 54 5.56 13.81 -4.28
CA ASP A 54 5.41 14.20 -5.69
C ASP A 54 4.63 13.17 -6.49
N VAL A 55 4.82 11.88 -6.20
CA VAL A 55 4.07 10.79 -6.84
C VAL A 55 2.66 10.71 -6.28
N LEU A 56 2.53 10.58 -4.96
CA LEU A 56 1.27 10.22 -4.31
C LEU A 56 0.26 11.37 -4.22
N SER A 57 0.71 12.63 -4.32
CA SER A 57 -0.19 13.80 -4.34
C SER A 57 -1.09 13.87 -5.58
N ARG A 58 -0.77 13.09 -6.63
CA ARG A 58 -1.54 13.02 -7.89
C ARG A 58 -2.51 11.84 -7.92
N VAL A 59 -2.44 10.98 -6.91
CA VAL A 59 -3.20 9.72 -6.84
C VAL A 59 -4.42 9.92 -5.94
N LYS A 60 -5.50 9.21 -6.23
CA LYS A 60 -6.73 9.28 -5.44
C LYS A 60 -6.70 8.34 -4.23
N VAL A 61 -6.21 7.12 -4.43
CA VAL A 61 -6.25 6.03 -3.47
C VAL A 61 -4.86 5.40 -3.32
N VAL A 62 -4.41 5.20 -2.08
CA VAL A 62 -3.09 4.64 -1.77
C VAL A 62 -3.24 3.49 -0.78
N ALA A 63 -2.70 2.34 -1.15
CA ALA A 63 -2.45 1.22 -0.24
C ALA A 63 -0.99 1.28 0.19
N VAL A 64 -0.70 1.16 1.49
CA VAL A 64 0.68 1.02 1.98
C VAL A 64 0.84 -0.33 2.62
N VAL A 65 1.82 -1.09 2.13
CA VAL A 65 2.02 -2.49 2.46
C VAL A 65 3.27 -2.66 3.31
N ASP A 66 3.07 -3.04 4.56
CA ASP A 66 4.12 -3.25 5.55
C ASP A 66 4.26 -4.74 5.87
N ARG A 67 5.49 -5.26 5.73
CA ARG A 67 5.90 -6.57 6.24
C ARG A 67 6.53 -6.49 7.63
N ASN A 68 6.17 -5.46 8.37
CA ASN A 68 6.63 -5.17 9.72
C ASN A 68 5.45 -4.69 10.56
N LEU A 69 5.65 -4.62 11.88
CA LEU A 69 4.68 -4.09 12.82
C LEU A 69 5.40 -3.18 13.82
N SER A 70 4.88 -1.97 13.96
CA SER A 70 5.10 -1.07 15.08
C SER A 70 3.87 -1.13 16.00
N PRO A 71 3.95 -1.81 17.15
CA PRO A 71 2.83 -1.94 18.08
C PRO A 71 2.19 -0.59 18.41
N GLY A 72 0.86 -0.50 18.28
CA GLY A 72 0.09 0.72 18.49
C GLY A 72 0.12 1.74 17.33
N SER A 73 0.89 1.51 16.27
CA SER A 73 0.99 2.44 15.12
C SER A 73 0.77 1.77 13.75
N GLY A 74 0.64 0.44 13.71
CA GLY A 74 0.52 -0.30 12.45
C GLY A 74 1.89 -0.53 11.82
N GLY A 75 2.06 -0.26 10.54
CA GLY A 75 3.34 -0.40 9.85
C GLY A 75 4.22 0.85 9.92
N ILE A 76 5.55 0.67 9.77
CA ILE A 76 6.49 1.80 9.72
C ILE A 76 6.30 2.60 8.42
N LEU A 77 6.13 1.93 7.28
CA LEU A 77 6.05 2.58 5.96
C LEU A 77 4.77 3.41 5.83
N VAL A 78 3.62 2.91 6.31
CA VAL A 78 2.37 3.70 6.29
C VAL A 78 2.49 4.99 7.10
N SER A 79 3.24 4.96 8.20
CA SER A 79 3.49 6.16 9.02
C SER A 79 4.35 7.18 8.28
N GLU A 80 5.43 6.74 7.63
CA GLU A 80 6.28 7.61 6.81
C GLU A 80 5.52 8.21 5.62
N VAL A 81 4.70 7.41 4.92
CA VAL A 81 3.88 7.88 3.81
C VAL A 81 2.85 8.90 4.28
N LYS A 82 2.14 8.64 5.38
CA LYS A 82 1.18 9.62 5.96
C LYS A 82 1.88 10.92 6.36
N ASN A 83 3.09 10.83 6.95
CA ASN A 83 3.89 12.00 7.30
C ASN A 83 4.37 12.77 6.06
N ALA A 84 4.86 12.08 5.02
CA ALA A 84 5.28 12.71 3.78
C ALA A 84 4.12 13.42 3.06
N LEU A 85 2.88 12.97 3.24
CA LEU A 85 1.67 13.60 2.72
C LEU A 85 1.08 14.67 3.65
N TYR A 86 1.62 14.85 4.85
CA TYR A 86 1.12 15.82 5.81
C TYR A 86 1.23 17.26 5.27
N GLY A 87 0.18 18.05 5.46
CA GLY A 87 0.09 19.44 4.99
C GLY A 87 -0.41 19.61 3.55
N LEU A 88 -0.66 18.54 2.80
CA LEU A 88 -1.35 18.64 1.51
C LEU A 88 -2.81 19.10 1.71
N ARG A 89 -3.25 20.09 0.91
CA ARG A 89 -4.65 20.58 0.94
C ARG A 89 -5.64 19.51 0.50
N SER A 90 -5.30 18.78 -0.55
CA SER A 90 -6.02 17.59 -1.01
C SER A 90 -5.05 16.43 -0.93
N LYS A 91 -5.28 15.52 0.01
CA LYS A 91 -4.46 14.34 0.25
C LYS A 91 -5.18 13.10 -0.28
N PRO A 92 -4.45 12.08 -0.79
CA PRO A 92 -5.07 10.82 -1.15
C PRO A 92 -5.69 10.14 0.07
N PHE A 93 -6.63 9.23 -0.18
CA PHE A 93 -7.01 8.23 0.81
C PHE A 93 -5.86 7.24 1.00
N VAL A 94 -5.46 6.97 2.25
CA VAL A 94 -4.30 6.11 2.56
C VAL A 94 -4.71 5.02 3.54
N LYS A 95 -4.63 3.76 3.12
CA LYS A 95 -4.88 2.59 3.96
C LYS A 95 -3.62 1.74 4.14
N GLY A 96 -3.36 1.33 5.38
CA GLY A 96 -2.23 0.47 5.72
C GLY A 96 -2.60 -1.01 5.75
N TYR A 97 -1.71 -1.87 5.27
CA TYR A 97 -1.85 -3.31 5.25
C TYR A 97 -0.64 -3.97 5.91
N ILE A 98 -0.88 -4.93 6.78
CA ILE A 98 0.14 -5.76 7.42
C ILE A 98 0.02 -7.17 6.86
N LEU A 99 1.11 -7.71 6.33
CA LEU A 99 1.15 -9.04 5.70
C LEU A 99 2.54 -9.68 5.81
N GLY A 100 2.62 -10.98 5.51
CA GLY A 100 3.91 -11.67 5.38
C GLY A 100 4.76 -11.72 6.67
N LEU A 101 4.16 -11.48 7.83
CA LEU A 101 4.81 -11.58 9.14
C LEU A 101 5.20 -13.03 9.43
N GLY A 102 6.33 -13.21 10.11
CA GLY A 102 6.87 -14.54 10.42
C GLY A 102 7.40 -15.29 9.19
N GLY A 103 7.74 -14.56 8.11
CA GLY A 103 8.26 -15.16 6.88
C GLY A 103 7.20 -15.84 6.01
N ARG A 104 5.90 -15.62 6.29
CA ARG A 104 4.82 -16.08 5.42
C ARG A 104 5.00 -15.53 4.01
N ASP A 105 4.61 -16.38 3.06
CA ASP A 105 4.66 -16.02 1.65
C ASP A 105 3.70 -14.87 1.34
N VAL A 106 4.02 -14.09 0.32
CA VAL A 106 3.23 -12.96 -0.16
C VAL A 106 3.14 -13.09 -1.67
N THR A 107 1.93 -13.28 -2.19
CA THR A 107 1.74 -13.62 -3.60
C THR A 107 1.21 -12.46 -4.43
N VAL A 108 1.15 -12.66 -5.75
CA VAL A 108 0.52 -11.72 -6.69
C VAL A 108 -0.98 -11.57 -6.36
N GLU A 109 -1.64 -12.65 -5.99
CA GLU A 109 -3.05 -12.68 -5.59
C GLU A 109 -3.30 -11.84 -4.32
N ASP A 110 -2.37 -11.86 -3.36
CA ASP A 110 -2.47 -11.00 -2.18
C ASP A 110 -2.47 -9.51 -2.58
N TYR A 111 -1.57 -9.10 -3.49
CA TYR A 111 -1.54 -7.71 -3.97
C TYR A 111 -2.77 -7.34 -4.79
N GLN A 112 -3.24 -8.26 -5.64
CA GLN A 112 -4.50 -8.12 -6.37
C GLN A 112 -5.68 -7.90 -5.42
N ALA A 113 -5.74 -8.64 -4.31
CA ALA A 113 -6.76 -8.47 -3.29
C ALA A 113 -6.60 -7.12 -2.56
N ILE A 114 -5.37 -6.71 -2.23
CA ILE A 114 -5.08 -5.41 -1.60
C ILE A 114 -5.55 -4.25 -2.48
N PHE A 115 -5.24 -4.25 -3.77
CA PHE A 115 -5.70 -3.20 -4.70
C PHE A 115 -7.23 -3.06 -4.68
N ARG A 116 -7.95 -4.17 -4.90
CA ARG A 116 -9.42 -4.17 -4.92
C ARG A 116 -10.02 -3.80 -3.56
N LYS A 117 -9.46 -4.31 -2.47
CA LYS A 117 -9.90 -4.00 -1.10
C LYS A 117 -9.69 -2.52 -0.77
N THR A 118 -8.60 -1.91 -1.25
CA THR A 118 -8.32 -0.49 -1.03
C THR A 118 -9.32 0.40 -1.77
N LEU A 119 -9.66 0.05 -3.02
CA LEU A 119 -10.70 0.76 -3.79
C LEU A 119 -12.06 0.68 -3.08
N LYS A 120 -12.46 -0.50 -2.61
CA LYS A 120 -13.69 -0.68 -1.83
C LYS A 120 -13.66 0.12 -0.52
N SER A 121 -12.58 0.04 0.25
CA SER A 121 -12.42 0.81 1.49
C SER A 121 -12.43 2.33 1.26
N TYR A 122 -11.97 2.80 0.10
CA TYR A 122 -12.07 4.20 -0.29
C TYR A 122 -13.53 4.64 -0.47
N GLU A 123 -14.37 3.82 -1.10
CA GLU A 123 -15.81 4.10 -1.24
C GLU A 123 -16.54 4.09 0.11
N GLU A 124 -16.13 3.20 1.02
CA GLU A 124 -16.69 3.07 2.37
C GLU A 124 -16.12 4.10 3.37
N GLY A 125 -15.01 4.77 3.04
CA GLY A 125 -14.30 5.67 3.94
C GLY A 125 -13.57 4.98 5.10
N ASP A 126 -13.25 3.68 5.00
CA ASP A 126 -12.61 2.90 6.06
C ASP A 126 -11.08 2.83 5.89
N ASP A 127 -10.36 3.77 6.52
CA ASP A 127 -8.89 3.85 6.45
C ASP A 127 -8.16 3.03 7.53
N ARG A 128 -8.88 2.23 8.33
CA ARG A 128 -8.29 1.41 9.39
C ARG A 128 -7.29 0.40 8.82
N ALA A 129 -6.21 0.18 9.57
CA ALA A 129 -5.18 -0.79 9.19
C ALA A 129 -5.77 -2.20 9.11
N ASP A 130 -5.29 -2.97 8.15
CA ASP A 130 -5.83 -4.27 7.81
C ASP A 130 -4.75 -5.35 7.87
N TRP A 131 -5.14 -6.54 8.32
CA TRP A 131 -4.23 -7.68 8.44
C TRP A 131 -4.57 -8.71 7.39
N VAL A 132 -3.69 -8.87 6.42
CA VAL A 132 -3.89 -9.79 5.30
C VAL A 132 -3.56 -11.21 5.75
N ASN A 133 -4.45 -12.15 5.45
CA ASN A 133 -4.32 -13.57 5.76
C ASN A 133 -4.13 -13.88 7.27
N LEU A 134 -4.64 -13.01 8.15
CA LEU A 134 -4.68 -13.25 9.58
C LEU A 134 -5.90 -14.11 9.93
N ASN A 135 -5.67 -15.25 10.59
CA ASN A 135 -6.75 -16.07 11.13
C ASN A 135 -7.26 -15.43 12.44
N LEU A 136 -8.38 -14.72 12.35
CA LEU A 136 -9.00 -14.06 13.50
C LEU A 136 -9.58 -15.04 14.52
N GLU A 137 -9.97 -16.25 14.11
CA GLU A 137 -10.54 -17.27 15.02
C GLU A 137 -9.57 -17.71 16.13
N VAL A 138 -8.26 -17.48 15.92
CA VAL A 138 -7.21 -17.78 16.90
C VAL A 138 -7.09 -16.68 17.96
N LEU A 139 -7.53 -15.45 17.66
CA LEU A 139 -7.45 -14.31 18.58
C LEU A 139 -8.56 -14.30 19.62
N ASP A 140 -9.70 -14.93 19.32
CA ASP A 140 -10.87 -14.99 20.19
C ASP A 140 -10.85 -16.19 21.16
N ARG A 141 -9.70 -16.90 21.26
CA ARG A 141 -9.46 -17.98 22.24
C ARG A 141 -8.60 -17.50 23.41
#